data_AF-A0A522F3I5-F1
#
_entry.id   AF-A0A522F3I5-F1
#
_cell.length_a   1.000
_cell.length_b   1.000
_cell.length_c   1.000
_cell.angle_alpha   90.00
_cell.angle_beta   90.00
_cell.angle_gamma   90.00
#
_symmetry.space_group_name_H-M   'P 1'
#
loop_
_entity.id
_entity.type
_entity.pdbx_description
1 polymer ?
#
loop_
_entity_poly.entity_id
_entity_poly.type
_entity_poly.pdbx_seq_one_letter_code
_entity_poly.pdbx_strand_id
1 'polypeptide(L)'
;MPLQVELLWEEVDKKNFDGALKRLTDQKNLINEIDKDGTCLIMRLFLEPVTTRPNALIGYLLAQEKLKVDYKDPALNKLVIDPVLTSGNLEFLTILLKNPVAIKNEHSFAYAEACHYLNQTTKALTLAQKTPNSPKIAALTTKLETCRKMLEMTREATIRLAITKKDSTLLDDLVAAGANPEACFADGTDPKALAAKIPNLSAWYKANDDKKLSKMDPKMLALKAMEAQMATMQMQHLTDKSKVLQQATEQRTGFLQRVLGF
;
A
#
# COMPACT_ATOMS: atom_id res chain seq x y z
N MET A 1 12.15 -20.08 -33.64
CA MET A 1 11.94 -19.10 -32.56
C MET A 1 12.97 -17.96 -32.48
N PRO A 2 14.22 -18.01 -33.02
CA PRO A 2 15.18 -16.89 -32.87
C PRO A 2 14.72 -15.55 -33.47
N LEU A 3 14.13 -15.59 -34.67
CA LEU A 3 13.80 -14.38 -35.44
C LEU A 3 12.82 -13.43 -34.73
N GLN A 4 11.86 -13.94 -33.96
CA GLN A 4 10.86 -13.07 -33.32
C GLN A 4 11.43 -12.32 -32.10
N VAL A 5 12.35 -12.94 -31.39
CA VAL A 5 13.07 -12.33 -30.26
C VAL A 5 14.00 -11.25 -30.78
N GLU A 6 14.76 -11.54 -31.85
CA GLU A 6 15.62 -10.57 -32.52
C GLU A 6 14.83 -9.35 -33.01
N LEU A 7 13.68 -9.58 -33.67
CA LEU A 7 12.83 -8.50 -34.12
C LEU A 7 12.27 -7.67 -32.94
N LEU A 8 11.89 -8.29 -31.82
CA LEU A 8 11.44 -7.54 -30.64
C LEU A 8 12.53 -6.60 -30.13
N TRP A 9 13.75 -7.11 -29.96
CA TRP A 9 14.87 -6.31 -29.48
C TRP A 9 15.27 -5.23 -30.48
N GLU A 10 15.18 -5.51 -31.79
CA GLU A 10 15.41 -4.49 -32.83
C GLU A 10 14.41 -3.33 -32.73
N GLU A 11 13.12 -3.60 -32.48
CA GLU A 11 12.12 -2.55 -32.25
C GLU A 11 12.46 -1.71 -31.01
N VAL A 12 12.88 -2.35 -29.92
CA VAL A 12 13.27 -1.68 -28.67
C VAL A 12 14.51 -0.82 -28.87
N ASP A 13 15.54 -1.34 -29.54
CA ASP A 13 16.79 -0.63 -29.81
C ASP A 13 16.58 0.57 -30.75
N LYS A 14 15.66 0.45 -31.71
CA LYS A 14 15.22 1.56 -32.58
C LYS A 14 14.23 2.51 -31.91
N LYS A 15 13.87 2.27 -30.64
CA LYS A 15 12.84 3.02 -29.89
C LYS A 15 11.47 3.03 -30.55
N ASN A 16 11.17 2.04 -31.39
CA ASN A 16 9.85 1.81 -31.96
C ASN A 16 8.96 1.05 -30.96
N PHE A 17 8.58 1.72 -29.88
CA PHE A 17 7.83 1.09 -28.79
C PHE A 17 6.41 0.69 -29.18
N ASP A 18 5.80 1.37 -30.16
CA ASP A 18 4.51 0.97 -30.72
C ASP A 18 4.62 -0.34 -31.51
N GLY A 19 5.71 -0.50 -32.27
CA GLY A 19 6.06 -1.76 -32.94
C GLY A 19 6.29 -2.89 -31.95
N ALA A 20 7.05 -2.64 -30.88
CA ALA A 20 7.27 -3.60 -29.81
C ALA A 20 5.97 -4.00 -29.11
N LEU A 21 5.09 -3.04 -28.78
CA LEU A 21 3.78 -3.29 -28.17
C LEU A 21 2.88 -4.15 -29.05
N LYS A 22 2.80 -3.84 -30.35
CA LYS A 22 2.04 -4.63 -31.32
C LYS A 22 2.54 -6.08 -31.35
N ARG A 23 3.87 -6.26 -31.42
CA ARG A 23 4.49 -7.60 -31.43
C ARG A 23 4.19 -8.40 -30.17
N LEU A 24 4.26 -7.78 -28.99
CA LEU A 24 3.95 -8.43 -27.72
C LEU A 24 2.47 -8.79 -27.59
N THR A 25 1.60 -7.98 -28.19
CA THR A 25 0.16 -8.27 -28.26
C THR A 25 -0.12 -9.51 -29.11
N ASP A 26 0.58 -9.63 -30.24
CA ASP A 26 0.47 -10.78 -31.14
C ASP A 26 1.15 -12.04 -30.57
N GLN A 27 2.23 -11.87 -29.80
CA GLN A 27 3.10 -12.94 -29.31
C GLN A 27 3.40 -12.79 -27.81
N LYS A 28 2.41 -13.14 -26.98
CA LYS A 28 2.47 -13.01 -25.52
C LYS A 28 3.55 -13.86 -24.83
N ASN A 29 4.16 -14.81 -25.53
CA ASN A 29 5.29 -15.58 -24.98
C ASN A 29 6.56 -14.72 -24.83
N LEU A 30 6.65 -13.59 -25.53
CA LEU A 30 7.84 -12.73 -25.52
C LEU A 30 7.92 -11.77 -24.32
N ILE A 31 6.92 -11.75 -23.44
CA ILE A 31 6.83 -10.76 -22.34
C ILE A 31 7.96 -10.88 -21.30
N ASN A 32 8.62 -12.04 -21.24
CA ASN A 32 9.69 -12.36 -20.30
C ASN A 32 11.05 -12.54 -21.00
N GLU A 33 11.18 -12.08 -22.23
CA GLU A 33 12.46 -12.14 -22.94
C GLU A 33 13.52 -11.33 -22.19
N ILE A 34 14.73 -11.86 -22.24
CA ILE A 34 15.93 -11.25 -21.70
C ILE A 34 16.87 -10.92 -22.86
N ASP A 35 17.59 -9.81 -22.75
CA ASP A 35 18.62 -9.47 -23.72
C ASP A 35 19.89 -10.30 -23.49
N LYS A 36 20.90 -10.06 -24.34
CA LYS A 36 22.20 -10.73 -24.28
C LYS A 36 22.94 -10.53 -22.95
N ASP A 37 22.61 -9.47 -22.21
CA ASP A 37 23.23 -9.11 -20.93
C ASP A 37 22.42 -9.70 -19.75
N GLY A 38 21.33 -10.42 -20.04
CA GLY A 38 20.42 -11.00 -19.05
C GLY A 38 19.39 -10.00 -18.51
N THR A 39 19.29 -8.80 -19.09
CA THR A 39 18.32 -7.80 -18.67
C THR A 39 16.95 -8.12 -19.24
N CYS A 40 15.93 -8.27 -18.40
CA CYS A 40 14.58 -8.52 -18.90
C CYS A 40 13.98 -7.26 -19.53
N LEU A 41 13.10 -7.46 -20.52
CA LEU A 41 12.51 -6.38 -21.31
C LEU A 41 11.98 -5.23 -20.45
N ILE A 42 11.18 -5.52 -19.41
CA ILE A 42 10.61 -4.47 -18.58
C ILE A 42 11.68 -3.63 -17.88
N MET A 43 12.75 -4.25 -17.36
CA MET A 43 13.84 -3.51 -16.73
C MET A 43 14.59 -2.64 -17.73
N ARG A 44 14.81 -3.15 -18.95
CA ARG A 44 15.42 -2.37 -20.04
C ARG A 44 14.63 -1.10 -20.33
N LEU A 45 13.29 -1.19 -20.39
CA LEU A 45 12.43 -0.02 -20.64
C LEU A 45 12.50 1.03 -19.52
N PHE A 46 12.77 0.63 -18.28
CA PHE A 46 12.94 1.56 -17.17
C PHE A 46 14.29 2.30 -17.18
N LEU A 47 15.29 1.79 -17.92
CA LEU A 47 16.56 2.48 -18.14
C LEU A 47 16.42 3.68 -19.09
N GLU A 48 15.35 3.75 -19.88
CA GLU A 48 15.07 4.92 -20.71
C GLU A 48 14.80 6.17 -19.85
N PRO A 49 15.27 7.35 -20.31
CA PRO A 49 14.97 8.62 -19.66
C PRO A 49 13.47 8.81 -19.44
N VAL A 50 13.09 9.45 -18.33
CA VAL A 50 11.67 9.65 -17.97
C VAL A 50 10.89 10.36 -19.10
N THR A 51 11.53 11.27 -19.83
CA THR A 51 10.92 12.03 -20.95
C THR A 51 10.63 11.18 -22.18
N THR A 52 11.30 10.05 -22.37
CA THR A 52 11.14 9.15 -23.53
C THR A 52 10.70 7.75 -23.12
N ARG A 53 10.34 7.55 -21.84
CA ARG A 53 9.98 6.25 -21.30
C ARG A 53 8.63 5.80 -21.87
N PRO A 54 8.53 4.58 -22.44
CA PRO A 54 7.31 4.10 -23.07
C PRO A 54 6.30 3.58 -22.04
N ASN A 55 5.63 4.50 -21.34
CA ASN A 55 4.74 4.15 -20.24
C ASN A 55 3.59 3.22 -20.64
N ALA A 56 3.06 3.35 -21.87
CA ALA A 56 2.01 2.46 -22.38
C ALA A 56 2.50 1.00 -22.50
N LEU A 57 3.71 0.80 -23.03
CA LEU A 57 4.33 -0.51 -23.15
C LEU A 57 4.66 -1.10 -21.77
N ILE A 58 5.18 -0.30 -20.85
CA ILE A 58 5.46 -0.74 -19.47
C ILE A 58 4.16 -1.15 -18.76
N GLY A 59 3.12 -0.32 -18.86
CA GLY A 59 1.80 -0.62 -18.29
C GLY A 59 1.21 -1.91 -18.85
N TYR A 60 1.34 -2.13 -20.17
CA TYR A 60 0.94 -3.37 -20.82
C TYR A 60 1.67 -4.58 -20.23
N LEU A 61 3.00 -4.53 -20.09
CA LEU A 61 3.82 -5.63 -19.57
C LEU A 61 3.45 -5.95 -18.11
N LEU A 62 3.33 -4.93 -17.25
CA LEU A 62 2.96 -5.08 -15.84
C LEU A 62 1.59 -5.74 -15.66
N ALA A 63 0.66 -5.51 -16.60
CA ALA A 63 -0.67 -6.10 -16.56
C ALA A 63 -0.72 -7.58 -16.99
N GLN A 64 0.39 -8.15 -17.48
CA GLN A 64 0.40 -9.55 -17.93
C GLN A 64 0.54 -10.52 -16.75
N GLU A 65 -0.42 -11.44 -16.62
CA GLU A 65 -0.40 -12.49 -15.57
C GLU A 65 0.85 -13.38 -15.63
N LYS A 66 1.40 -13.57 -16.83
CA LYS A 66 2.58 -14.42 -17.06
C LYS A 66 3.91 -13.70 -16.82
N LEU A 67 3.91 -12.42 -16.45
CA LEU A 67 5.14 -11.67 -16.18
C LEU A 67 5.87 -12.31 -14.98
N LYS A 68 7.15 -12.64 -15.14
CA LYS A 68 8.03 -13.16 -14.09
C LYS A 68 8.51 -12.02 -13.21
N VAL A 69 7.67 -11.59 -12.28
CA VAL A 69 7.94 -10.45 -11.38
C VAL A 69 9.06 -10.72 -10.37
N ASP A 70 9.32 -12.00 -10.09
CA ASP A 70 10.41 -12.52 -9.26
C ASP A 70 11.73 -12.70 -10.01
N TYR A 71 11.77 -12.42 -11.32
CA TYR A 71 13.01 -12.48 -12.08
C TYR A 71 14.01 -11.46 -11.53
N LYS A 72 15.14 -11.99 -11.05
CA LYS A 72 16.27 -11.19 -10.57
C LYS A 72 17.29 -11.03 -11.68
N ASP A 73 17.39 -9.81 -12.17
CA ASP A 73 18.34 -9.42 -13.19
C ASP A 73 19.78 -9.59 -12.67
N PRO A 74 20.62 -10.41 -13.35
CA PRO A 74 21.98 -10.68 -12.90
C PRO A 74 22.91 -9.47 -13.05
N ALA A 75 22.68 -8.60 -14.04
CA ALA A 75 23.51 -7.44 -14.29
C ALA A 75 23.18 -6.30 -13.33
N LEU A 76 21.90 -6.11 -13.01
CA LEU A 76 21.42 -5.04 -12.14
C LEU A 76 21.32 -5.46 -10.66
N ASN A 77 21.29 -6.77 -10.39
CA ASN A 77 20.99 -7.35 -9.09
C ASN A 77 19.66 -6.80 -8.51
N LYS A 78 18.65 -6.69 -9.37
CA LYS A 78 17.32 -6.11 -9.07
C LYS A 78 16.20 -7.01 -9.57
N LEU A 79 15.04 -6.90 -8.96
CA LEU A 79 13.77 -7.50 -9.37
C LEU A 79 12.93 -6.50 -10.15
N VAL A 80 11.84 -6.98 -10.76
CA VAL A 80 10.92 -6.14 -11.55
C VAL A 80 10.25 -5.05 -10.70
N ILE A 81 10.07 -5.28 -9.40
CA ILE A 81 9.47 -4.30 -8.49
C ILE A 81 10.38 -3.09 -8.22
N ASP A 82 11.70 -3.27 -8.24
CA ASP A 82 12.66 -2.20 -7.93
C ASP A 82 12.55 -1.00 -8.87
N PRO A 83 12.57 -1.15 -10.21
CA PRO A 83 12.42 -0.01 -11.09
C PRO A 83 11.05 0.67 -10.96
N VAL A 84 9.98 -0.08 -10.63
CA VAL A 84 8.66 0.51 -10.36
C VAL A 84 8.71 1.39 -9.12
N LEU A 85 9.26 0.90 -8.00
CA LEU A 85 9.42 1.68 -6.76
C LEU A 85 10.35 2.88 -6.94
N THR A 86 11.48 2.72 -7.63
CA THR A 86 12.41 3.85 -7.90
C THR A 86 11.77 4.95 -8.74
N SER A 87 10.91 4.56 -9.69
CA SER A 87 10.25 5.50 -10.59
C SER A 87 9.21 6.36 -9.88
N GLY A 88 8.66 5.87 -8.76
CA GLY A 88 7.55 6.53 -8.06
C GLY A 88 6.23 6.53 -8.84
N ASN A 89 6.10 5.73 -9.91
CA ASN A 89 4.86 5.63 -10.66
C ASN A 89 3.84 4.78 -9.88
N LEU A 90 2.89 5.46 -9.22
CA LEU A 90 1.87 4.82 -8.40
C LEU A 90 0.89 3.97 -9.22
N GLU A 91 0.64 4.29 -10.48
CA GLU A 91 -0.23 3.50 -11.36
C GLU A 91 0.41 2.14 -11.66
N PHE A 92 1.70 2.14 -12.00
CA PHE A 92 2.46 0.91 -12.22
C PHE A 92 2.53 0.06 -10.95
N LEU A 93 2.73 0.70 -9.79
CA LEU A 93 2.70 -0.01 -8.52
C LEU A 93 1.32 -0.63 -8.25
N THR A 94 0.24 0.09 -8.54
CA THR A 94 -1.14 -0.42 -8.40
C THR A 94 -1.38 -1.68 -9.22
N ILE A 95 -0.89 -1.70 -10.47
CA ILE A 95 -1.00 -2.88 -11.34
C ILE A 95 -0.20 -4.04 -10.75
N LEU A 96 1.07 -3.77 -10.40
CA LEU A 96 2.01 -4.80 -9.96
C LEU A 96 1.58 -5.44 -8.62
N LEU A 97 1.03 -4.67 -7.68
CA LEU A 97 0.57 -5.16 -6.38
C LEU A 97 -0.67 -6.07 -6.46
N LYS A 98 -1.29 -6.25 -7.64
CA LYS A 98 -2.29 -7.30 -7.85
C LYS A 98 -1.65 -8.69 -7.90
N ASN A 99 -0.36 -8.79 -8.18
CA ASN A 99 0.38 -10.05 -8.20
C ASN A 99 0.99 -10.32 -6.80
N PRO A 100 0.59 -11.41 -6.11
CA PRO A 100 1.14 -11.76 -4.80
C PRO A 100 2.66 -11.88 -4.76
N VAL A 101 3.27 -12.37 -5.84
CA VAL A 101 4.73 -12.58 -5.94
C VAL A 101 5.48 -11.26 -5.94
N ALA A 102 4.85 -10.18 -6.42
CA ALA A 102 5.44 -8.84 -6.35
C ALA A 102 5.34 -8.24 -4.93
N ILE A 103 4.34 -8.62 -4.14
CA ILE A 103 4.20 -8.16 -2.75
C ILE A 103 5.31 -8.78 -1.89
N LYS A 104 5.47 -10.10 -1.98
CA LYS A 104 6.52 -10.85 -1.28
C LYS A 104 6.91 -12.10 -2.06
N ASN A 105 8.21 -12.33 -2.16
CA ASN A 105 8.82 -13.55 -2.66
C ASN A 105 10.09 -13.88 -1.86
N GLU A 106 10.84 -14.91 -2.27
CA GLU A 106 12.06 -15.34 -1.60
C GLU A 106 13.21 -14.32 -1.65
N HIS A 107 13.15 -13.38 -2.59
CA HIS A 107 14.19 -12.38 -2.84
C HIS A 107 13.83 -10.98 -2.35
N SER A 108 12.55 -10.68 -2.15
CA SER A 108 12.11 -9.32 -1.81
C SER A 108 10.78 -9.27 -1.06
N PHE A 109 10.65 -8.20 -0.28
CA PHE A 109 9.43 -7.78 0.36
C PHE A 109 9.15 -6.31 0.01
N ALA A 110 8.11 -6.07 -0.78
CA ALA A 110 7.81 -4.77 -1.39
C ALA A 110 7.75 -3.61 -0.38
N TYR A 111 7.16 -3.86 0.80
CA TYR A 111 7.05 -2.85 1.85
C TYR A 111 8.44 -2.46 2.41
N ALA A 112 9.32 -3.45 2.64
CA ALA A 112 10.67 -3.18 3.10
C ALA A 112 11.49 -2.39 2.07
N GLU A 113 11.33 -2.68 0.78
CA GLU A 113 11.95 -1.91 -0.30
C GLU A 113 11.41 -0.47 -0.36
N ALA A 114 10.10 -0.28 -0.24
CA ALA A 114 9.49 1.05 -0.15
C ALA A 114 10.01 1.84 1.07
N CYS A 115 10.24 1.19 2.22
CA CYS A 115 10.88 1.80 3.39
C CYS A 115 12.31 2.24 3.07
N HIS A 116 13.08 1.41 2.37
CA HIS A 116 14.42 1.75 1.93
C HIS A 116 14.42 3.02 1.06
N TYR A 117 13.52 3.10 0.08
CA TYR A 117 13.38 4.28 -0.78
C TYR A 117 12.94 5.55 -0.03
N LEU A 118 12.01 5.44 0.93
CA LEU A 118 11.64 6.57 1.78
C LEU A 118 12.85 7.07 2.57
N ASN A 119 13.63 6.17 3.16
CA ASN A 119 14.81 6.52 3.95
C ASN A 119 15.88 7.21 3.11
N GLN A 120 16.15 6.72 1.89
CA GLN A 120 17.06 7.38 0.96
C GLN A 120 16.59 8.79 0.59
N THR A 121 15.30 8.95 0.28
CA THR A 121 14.71 10.24 -0.11
C THR A 121 14.72 11.24 1.04
N THR A 122 14.40 10.79 2.26
CA THR A 122 14.48 11.61 3.48
C THR A 122 15.91 12.10 3.72
N LYS A 123 16.91 11.22 3.66
CA LYS A 123 18.33 11.60 3.80
C LYS A 123 18.75 12.62 2.75
N ALA A 124 18.37 12.42 1.49
CA ALA A 124 18.68 13.36 0.41
C ALA A 124 18.04 14.74 0.64
N LEU A 125 16.80 14.78 1.14
CA LEU A 125 16.11 16.03 1.47
C LEU A 125 16.80 16.76 2.62
N THR A 126 17.15 16.07 3.72
CA THR A 126 17.88 16.67 4.85
C THR A 126 19.22 17.26 4.42
N LEU A 127 19.95 16.59 3.53
CA LEU A 127 21.21 17.11 2.99
C LEU A 127 20.99 18.34 2.09
N ALA A 128 19.90 18.37 1.31
CA ALA A 128 19.58 19.46 0.39
C ALA A 128 19.03 20.72 1.10
N GLN A 129 18.46 20.58 2.30
CA GLN A 129 17.90 21.69 3.09
C GLN A 129 18.94 22.75 3.51
N LYS A 130 20.24 22.51 3.28
CA LYS A 130 21.31 23.52 3.40
C LYS A 130 21.17 24.67 2.39
N THR A 131 20.36 24.51 1.33
CA THR A 131 20.08 25.54 0.32
C THR A 131 18.56 25.69 0.13
N PRO A 132 17.85 26.38 1.05
CA PRO A 132 16.41 26.53 0.99
C PRO A 132 15.96 27.19 -0.34
N ASN A 133 14.85 26.71 -0.91
CA ASN A 133 14.21 27.17 -2.16
C ASN A 133 14.84 26.74 -3.50
N SER A 134 15.65 25.67 -3.54
CA SER A 134 16.09 25.11 -4.84
C SER A 134 15.02 24.24 -5.51
N PRO A 135 14.96 24.17 -6.86
CA PRO A 135 14.13 23.21 -7.59
C PRO A 135 14.35 21.75 -7.15
N LYS A 136 15.57 21.45 -6.67
CA LYS A 136 15.93 20.15 -6.12
C LYS A 136 15.17 19.82 -4.82
N ILE A 137 14.98 20.79 -3.92
CA ILE A 137 14.18 20.59 -2.70
C ILE A 137 12.73 20.31 -3.08
N ALA A 138 12.15 21.10 -4.00
CA ALA A 138 10.77 20.88 -4.45
C ALA A 138 10.58 19.46 -5.01
N ALA A 139 11.48 19.02 -5.91
CA ALA A 139 11.44 17.66 -6.47
C ALA A 139 11.59 16.56 -5.40
N LEU A 140 12.48 16.75 -4.41
CA LEU A 140 12.66 15.80 -3.30
C LEU A 140 11.45 15.74 -2.37
N THR A 141 10.79 16.87 -2.10
CA THR A 141 9.54 16.91 -1.33
C THR A 141 8.42 16.17 -2.07
N THR A 142 8.24 16.41 -3.37
CA THR A 142 7.27 15.66 -4.18
C THR A 142 7.58 14.16 -4.15
N LYS A 143 8.85 13.79 -4.30
CA LYS A 143 9.29 12.39 -4.23
C LYS A 143 9.00 11.77 -2.86
N LEU A 144 9.18 12.52 -1.78
CA LEU A 144 8.89 12.05 -0.42
C LEU A 144 7.41 11.72 -0.24
N GLU A 145 6.51 12.57 -0.73
CA GLU A 145 5.07 12.29 -0.70
C GLU A 145 4.70 11.06 -1.52
N THR A 146 5.32 10.90 -2.69
CA THR A 146 5.17 9.67 -3.49
C THR A 146 5.64 8.44 -2.73
N CYS A 147 6.80 8.49 -2.05
CA CYS A 147 7.29 7.38 -1.23
C CYS A 147 6.33 7.02 -0.09
N ARG A 148 5.70 8.01 0.55
CA ARG A 148 4.68 7.75 1.60
C ARG A 148 3.47 7.01 1.03
N LYS A 149 2.96 7.43 -0.13
CA LYS A 149 1.87 6.73 -0.82
C LYS A 149 2.25 5.30 -1.20
N MET A 150 3.48 5.08 -1.68
CA MET A 150 3.96 3.73 -1.97
C MET A 150 4.00 2.84 -0.72
N LEU A 151 4.39 3.38 0.43
CA LEU A 151 4.36 2.64 1.71
C LEU A 151 2.94 2.27 2.11
N GLU A 152 1.99 3.18 2.00
CA GLU A 152 0.57 2.89 2.27
C GLU A 152 0.07 1.78 1.35
N MET A 153 0.29 1.90 0.04
CA MET A 153 -0.14 0.91 -0.95
C MET A 153 0.46 -0.47 -0.72
N THR A 154 1.77 -0.57 -0.48
CA THR A 154 2.46 -1.85 -0.26
C THR A 154 2.05 -2.49 1.06
N ARG A 155 1.83 -1.69 2.11
CA ARG A 155 1.28 -2.17 3.40
C ARG A 155 -0.12 -2.76 3.21
N GLU A 156 -1.01 -2.01 2.57
CA GLU A 156 -2.39 -2.45 2.33
C GLU A 156 -2.45 -3.71 1.49
N ALA A 157 -1.67 -3.77 0.41
CA ALA A 157 -1.55 -4.95 -0.44
C ALA A 157 -1.08 -6.17 0.37
N THR A 158 -0.10 -5.98 1.26
CA THR A 158 0.40 -7.06 2.13
C THR A 158 -0.66 -7.53 3.13
N ILE A 159 -1.40 -6.62 3.76
CA ILE A 159 -2.48 -6.99 4.69
C ILE A 159 -3.62 -7.70 3.95
N ARG A 160 -4.00 -7.21 2.76
CA ARG A 160 -5.02 -7.88 1.92
C ARG A 160 -4.54 -9.27 1.51
N LEU A 161 -3.27 -9.43 1.16
CA LEU A 161 -2.68 -10.74 0.86
C LEU A 161 -2.72 -11.67 2.08
N ALA A 162 -2.37 -11.18 3.27
CA ALA A 162 -2.47 -11.93 4.54
C ALA A 162 -3.88 -12.43 4.77
N ILE A 163 -4.90 -11.59 4.54
CA ILE A 163 -6.32 -11.95 4.63
C ILE A 163 -6.69 -13.01 3.59
N THR A 164 -6.33 -12.81 2.32
CA THR A 164 -6.64 -13.76 1.24
C THR A 164 -5.99 -15.12 1.46
N LYS A 165 -4.74 -15.15 1.91
CA LYS A 165 -3.97 -16.38 2.17
C LYS A 165 -4.23 -16.96 3.56
N LYS A 166 -4.93 -16.23 4.43
CA LYS A 166 -5.11 -16.53 5.86
C LYS A 166 -3.76 -16.79 6.53
N ASP A 167 -2.78 -15.93 6.26
CA ASP A 167 -1.40 -16.08 6.69
C ASP A 167 -0.99 -14.90 7.58
N SER A 168 -0.82 -15.16 8.88
CA SER A 168 -0.41 -14.14 9.85
C SER A 168 1.08 -13.79 9.77
N THR A 169 1.91 -14.62 9.15
CA THR A 169 3.36 -14.36 9.05
C THR A 169 3.64 -13.09 8.26
N LEU A 170 2.82 -12.80 7.25
CA LEU A 170 2.87 -11.54 6.50
C LEU A 170 2.63 -10.29 7.37
N LEU A 171 1.85 -10.41 8.46
CA LEU A 171 1.68 -9.33 9.43
C LEU A 171 2.90 -9.20 10.34
N ASP A 172 3.52 -10.31 10.72
CA ASP A 172 4.79 -10.30 11.46
C ASP A 172 5.91 -9.65 10.65
N ASP A 173 6.02 -9.96 9.35
CA ASP A 173 6.99 -9.32 8.44
C ASP A 173 6.78 -7.81 8.35
N LEU A 174 5.51 -7.37 8.25
CA LEU A 174 5.16 -5.95 8.25
C LEU A 174 5.62 -5.26 9.53
N VAL A 175 5.34 -5.84 10.70
CA VAL A 175 5.79 -5.29 11.99
C VAL A 175 7.31 -5.26 12.08
N ALA A 176 7.99 -6.33 11.63
CA ALA A 176 9.45 -6.38 11.61
C ALA A 176 10.06 -5.31 10.70
N ALA A 177 9.38 -4.97 9.60
CA ALA A 177 9.74 -3.87 8.71
C ALA A 177 9.32 -2.47 9.22
N GLY A 178 8.72 -2.37 10.42
CA GLY A 178 8.33 -1.13 11.07
C GLY A 178 6.94 -0.61 10.70
N ALA A 179 6.11 -1.40 10.03
CA ALA A 179 4.74 -1.02 9.69
C ALA A 179 3.81 -1.06 10.92
N ASN A 180 2.67 -0.37 10.80
CA ASN A 180 1.52 -0.56 11.68
C ASN A 180 0.39 -1.29 10.93
N PRO A 181 0.21 -2.61 11.14
CA PRO A 181 -0.86 -3.37 10.48
C PRO A 181 -2.28 -3.01 10.92
N GLU A 182 -2.42 -2.18 11.95
CA GLU A 182 -3.72 -1.76 12.50
C GLU A 182 -4.20 -0.42 11.96
N ALA A 183 -3.34 0.33 11.27
CA ALA A 183 -3.75 1.59 10.65
C ALA A 183 -4.81 1.31 9.58
N CYS A 184 -5.88 2.12 9.54
CA CYS A 184 -6.89 2.03 8.50
C CYS A 184 -6.28 2.11 7.11
N PHE A 185 -6.96 1.52 6.13
CA PHE A 185 -6.63 1.72 4.73
C PHE A 185 -6.96 3.15 4.30
N ALA A 186 -6.44 3.57 3.14
CA ALA A 186 -6.67 4.90 2.58
C ALA A 186 -8.16 5.17 2.28
N ASP A 187 -8.95 4.12 2.04
CA ASP A 187 -10.40 4.17 1.87
C ASP A 187 -11.18 4.20 3.21
N GLY A 188 -10.48 4.21 4.35
CA GLY A 188 -11.06 4.20 5.69
C GLY A 188 -11.40 2.80 6.22
N THR A 189 -11.18 1.73 5.43
CA THR A 189 -11.46 0.36 5.85
C THR A 189 -10.56 -0.06 7.02
N ASP A 190 -11.17 -0.63 8.06
CA ASP A 190 -10.45 -1.21 9.20
C ASP A 190 -9.93 -2.63 8.87
N PRO A 191 -8.60 -2.84 8.88
CA PRO A 191 -8.01 -4.16 8.68
C PRO A 191 -8.47 -5.22 9.69
N LYS A 192 -8.68 -4.82 10.96
CA LYS A 192 -9.10 -5.74 12.03
C LYS A 192 -10.50 -6.28 11.75
N ALA A 193 -11.40 -5.43 11.28
CA ALA A 193 -12.75 -5.82 10.89
C ALA A 193 -12.74 -6.83 9.73
N LEU A 194 -11.88 -6.65 8.72
CA LEU A 194 -11.72 -7.62 7.63
C LEU A 194 -11.15 -8.96 8.10
N ALA A 195 -10.20 -8.91 9.04
CA ALA A 195 -9.54 -10.09 9.58
C ALA A 195 -10.34 -10.83 10.67
N ALA A 196 -11.40 -10.22 11.22
CA ALA A 196 -12.14 -10.73 12.38
C ALA A 196 -12.72 -12.14 12.18
N LYS A 197 -13.07 -12.49 10.94
CA LYS A 197 -13.62 -13.81 10.58
C LYS A 197 -12.56 -14.87 10.31
N ILE A 198 -11.28 -14.52 10.39
CA ILE A 198 -10.15 -15.41 10.11
C ILE A 198 -9.44 -15.70 11.46
N PRO A 199 -9.60 -16.91 12.05
CA PRO A 199 -9.21 -17.15 13.44
C PRO A 199 -7.75 -16.82 13.76
N ASN A 200 -6.80 -17.19 12.91
CA ASN A 200 -5.38 -16.92 13.13
C ASN A 200 -5.03 -15.43 13.03
N LEU A 201 -5.62 -14.69 12.09
CA LEU A 201 -5.41 -13.25 11.99
C LEU A 201 -6.12 -12.48 13.12
N SER A 202 -7.33 -12.90 13.49
CA SER A 202 -8.04 -12.33 14.66
C SER A 202 -7.24 -12.54 15.95
N ALA A 203 -6.71 -13.75 16.17
CA ALA A 203 -5.83 -14.04 17.30
C ALA A 203 -4.55 -13.22 17.25
N TRP A 204 -3.95 -13.04 16.07
CA TRP A 204 -2.76 -12.22 15.87
C TRP A 204 -3.01 -10.76 16.29
N TYR A 205 -4.09 -10.14 15.82
CA TYR A 205 -4.43 -8.76 16.19
C TYR A 205 -4.68 -8.59 17.69
N LYS A 206 -5.39 -9.55 18.33
CA LYS A 206 -5.60 -9.55 19.78
C LYS A 206 -4.27 -9.65 20.54
N ALA A 207 -3.42 -10.60 20.17
CA ALA A 207 -2.12 -10.78 20.82
C ALA A 207 -1.20 -9.54 20.64
N ASN A 208 -1.28 -8.85 19.51
CA ASN A 208 -0.52 -7.63 19.28
C ASN A 208 -1.03 -6.45 20.12
N ASP A 209 -2.36 -6.34 20.30
CA ASP A 209 -2.98 -5.37 21.20
C ASP A 209 -2.50 -5.60 22.65
N ASP A 210 -2.52 -6.85 23.11
CA ASP A 210 -2.05 -7.23 24.45
C ASP A 210 -0.57 -6.90 24.67
N LYS A 211 0.29 -7.16 23.67
CA LYS A 211 1.71 -6.79 23.71
C LYS A 211 1.94 -5.28 23.75
N LYS A 212 1.08 -4.48 23.12
CA LYS A 212 1.15 -3.02 23.21
C LYS A 212 0.71 -2.53 24.59
N LEU A 213 -0.37 -3.09 25.11
CA LEU A 213 -0.87 -2.82 26.47
C LEU A 213 0.19 -3.16 27.53
N SER A 214 0.87 -4.30 27.41
CA SER A 214 1.92 -4.70 28.37
C SER A 214 3.17 -3.81 28.33
N LYS A 215 3.37 -3.04 27.25
CA LYS A 215 4.48 -2.08 27.10
C LYS A 215 4.07 -0.64 27.41
N MET A 216 2.78 -0.38 27.64
CA MET A 216 2.31 0.93 28.08
C MET A 216 2.62 1.12 29.57
N ASP A 217 3.11 2.33 29.91
CA ASP A 217 3.29 2.73 31.30
C ASP A 217 1.95 2.55 32.05
N PRO A 218 1.93 1.91 33.24
CA PRO A 218 0.73 1.70 34.03
C PRO A 218 -0.12 2.97 34.24
N LYS A 219 0.50 4.15 34.27
CA LYS A 219 -0.20 5.44 34.37
C LYS A 219 -1.02 5.78 33.12
N MET A 220 -0.55 5.44 31.92
CA MET A 220 -1.32 5.62 30.68
C MET A 220 -2.44 4.60 30.55
N LEU A 221 -2.25 3.40 31.08
CA LEU A 221 -3.27 2.36 31.09
C LEU A 221 -4.43 2.76 32.02
N ALA A 222 -4.12 3.34 33.18
CA ALA A 222 -5.10 3.95 34.08
C ALA A 222 -5.83 5.14 33.43
N LEU A 223 -5.13 5.98 32.67
CA LEU A 223 -5.73 7.12 31.97
C LEU A 223 -6.74 6.66 30.90
N LYS A 224 -6.40 5.66 30.07
CA LYS A 224 -7.32 5.11 29.07
C LYS A 224 -8.53 4.41 29.69
N ALA A 225 -8.33 3.69 30.79
CA ALA A 225 -9.44 3.09 31.53
C ALA A 225 -10.39 4.16 32.09
N MET A 226 -9.84 5.27 32.60
CA MET A 226 -10.61 6.41 33.09
C MET A 226 -11.33 7.15 31.96
N GLU A 227 -10.72 7.29 30.78
CA GLU A 227 -11.36 7.86 29.58
C GLU A 227 -12.53 7.00 29.09
N ALA A 228 -12.37 5.68 29.04
CA ALA A 228 -13.46 4.77 28.71
C ALA A 228 -14.62 4.85 29.73
N GLN A 229 -14.30 5.03 31.01
CA GLN A 229 -15.29 5.20 32.07
C GLN A 229 -16.02 6.55 31.95
N MET A 230 -15.33 7.63 31.60
CA MET A 230 -15.93 8.93 31.32
C MET A 230 -16.82 8.91 30.08
N ALA A 231 -16.40 8.25 29.00
CA ALA A 231 -17.23 8.08 27.79
C ALA A 231 -18.53 7.32 28.11
N THR A 232 -18.43 6.29 28.97
CA THR A 232 -19.60 5.53 29.42
C THR A 232 -20.54 6.38 30.28
N MET A 233 -20.00 7.19 31.20
CA MET A 233 -20.80 8.13 32.00
C MET A 233 -21.46 9.22 31.15
N GLN A 234 -20.77 9.74 30.14
CA GLN A 234 -21.35 10.71 29.20
C GLN A 234 -22.51 10.11 28.40
N MET A 235 -22.36 8.87 27.91
CA MET A 235 -23.43 8.14 27.24
C MET A 235 -24.64 7.89 28.16
N GLN A 236 -24.42 7.51 29.42
CA GLN A 236 -25.50 7.38 30.40
C GLN A 236 -26.23 8.70 30.64
N HIS A 237 -25.49 9.79 30.85
CA HIS A 237 -26.08 11.11 31.06
C HIS A 237 -26.88 11.61 29.85
N LEU A 238 -26.42 11.35 28.63
CA LEU A 238 -27.19 11.64 27.41
C LEU A 238 -28.45 10.78 27.32
N THR A 239 -28.36 9.51 27.71
CA THR A 239 -29.51 8.59 27.75
C THR A 239 -30.55 9.06 28.76
N ASP A 240 -30.13 9.49 29.95
CA ASP A 240 -31.03 9.97 31.00
C ASP A 240 -31.69 11.30 30.61
N LYS A 241 -30.94 12.22 30.00
CA LYS A 241 -31.51 13.46 29.42
C LYS A 241 -32.55 13.17 28.35
N SER A 242 -32.30 12.18 27.49
CA SER A 242 -33.25 11.76 26.47
C SER A 242 -34.55 11.26 27.09
N LYS A 243 -34.48 10.43 28.15
CA LYS A 243 -35.66 9.95 28.88
C LYS A 243 -36.46 11.09 29.53
N VAL A 244 -35.80 12.07 30.13
CA VAL A 244 -36.47 13.24 30.74
C VAL A 244 -37.20 14.06 29.67
N LEU A 245 -36.56 14.29 28.52
CA LEU A 245 -37.19 14.99 27.40
C LEU A 245 -38.39 14.20 26.84
N GLN A 246 -38.28 12.88 26.75
CA GLN A 246 -39.37 12.02 26.31
C GLN A 246 -40.56 12.09 27.27
N GLN A 247 -40.32 12.00 28.59
CA GLN A 247 -41.36 12.16 29.61
C GLN A 247 -42.01 13.56 29.58
N ALA A 248 -41.21 14.62 29.42
CA ALA A 248 -41.73 15.98 29.30
C ALA A 248 -42.58 16.15 28.04
N THR A 249 -42.20 15.49 26.94
CA THR A 249 -42.96 15.47 25.69
C THR A 249 -44.27 14.71 25.88
N GLU A 250 -44.25 13.53 26.49
CA GLU A 250 -45.45 12.74 26.81
C GLU A 250 -46.42 13.48 27.72
N GLN A 251 -45.91 14.16 28.76
CA GLN A 251 -46.72 15.01 29.64
C GLN A 251 -47.34 16.19 28.89
N ARG A 252 -46.59 16.84 27.99
CA ARG A 252 -47.10 17.93 27.16
C ARG A 252 -48.18 17.44 26.20
N THR A 253 -47.97 16.30 25.54
CA THR A 253 -48.96 15.72 24.62
C THR A 253 -50.23 15.30 25.37
N GLY A 254 -50.09 14.66 26.55
CA GLY A 254 -51.22 14.29 27.40
C GLY A 254 -51.93 15.48 28.06
N PHE A 255 -51.25 16.62 28.24
CA PHE A 255 -51.87 17.88 28.67
C PHE A 255 -52.68 18.50 27.53
N LEU A 256 -52.10 18.55 26.31
CA LEU A 256 -52.79 19.06 25.13
C LEU A 256 -54.03 18.24 24.78
N GLN A 257 -53.98 16.91 24.89
CA GLN A 257 -55.16 16.05 24.74
C GLN A 257 -56.27 16.36 25.76
N ARG A 258 -55.90 16.60 27.02
CA ARG A 258 -56.87 16.97 28.08
C ARG A 258 -57.48 18.36 27.92
N VAL A 259 -56.74 19.32 27.38
CA VAL A 259 -57.19 20.71 27.22
C VAL A 259 -57.98 20.93 25.93
N LEU A 260 -57.65 20.20 24.86
CA LEU A 260 -58.27 20.38 23.54
C LEU A 260 -59.47 19.45 23.27
N GLY A 261 -59.82 18.57 24.19
CA GLY A 261 -61.07 17.81 24.14
C GLY A 261 -61.22 16.93 22.89
N PHE A 262 -60.26 16.02 22.69
CA PHE A 262 -60.47 14.80 21.90
C PHE A 262 -60.49 13.60 22.84
#